data_AF-A0A495XTC9-F1
#
_entry.id   AF-A0A495XTC9-F1
#
_cell.length_a   1.000
_cell.length_b   1.000
_cell.length_c   1.000
_cell.angle_alpha   90.00
_cell.angle_beta   90.00
_cell.angle_gamma   90.00
#
_symmetry.space_group_name_H-M   'P 1'
#
loop_
_entity.id
_entity.type
_entity.pdbx_description
1 polymer ?
#
loop_
_entity_poly.entity_id
_entity_poly.type
_entity_poly.pdbx_seq_one_letter_code
_entity_poly.pdbx_strand_id
1 'polypeptide(L)'
;MGMTLSFIRVTPEELDRAFEDPALAEEFEEEEDRPYCFLEKSWAGIEFLLRAAGVDVDLYEDGDAIDRGAALFGWHDGLVARTAKLLSAMPVEELVGHYDPAKLSAEGVYPMNHLWDADDLDYLRDHYVELVKFFEETVAAGGAMIRSFSF
;
A
#
# COMPACT_ATOMS: atom_id res chain seq x y z
N MET A 1 17.61 8.53 -2.39
CA MET A 1 17.15 7.20 -1.97
C MET A 1 16.43 7.37 -0.65
N GLY A 2 15.29 6.70 -0.51
CA GLY A 2 14.37 6.85 0.60
C GLY A 2 13.39 5.69 0.59
N MET A 3 12.61 5.56 1.66
CA MET A 3 11.77 4.40 1.89
C MET A 3 10.55 4.39 0.98
N THR A 4 10.32 3.26 0.30
CA THR A 4 9.19 3.09 -0.62
C THR A 4 8.40 1.84 -0.33
N LEU A 5 7.10 1.89 -0.66
CA LEU A 5 6.18 0.77 -0.49
C LEU A 5 5.57 0.36 -1.83
N SER A 6 5.47 -0.94 -2.06
CA SER A 6 4.81 -1.52 -3.23
C SER A 6 3.93 -2.71 -2.82
N PHE A 7 3.00 -3.07 -3.69
CA PHE A 7 2.29 -4.34 -3.65
C PHE A 7 2.47 -5.06 -4.98
N ILE A 8 2.62 -6.38 -4.93
CA ILE A 8 2.49 -7.25 -6.10
C ILE A 8 1.33 -8.21 -5.90
N ARG A 9 0.65 -8.56 -6.99
CA ARG A 9 -0.42 -9.56 -6.96
C ARG A 9 0.17 -10.96 -7.07
N VAL A 10 -0.28 -11.85 -6.20
CA VAL A 10 0.06 -13.28 -6.21
C VAL A 10 -1.20 -14.11 -6.12
N THR A 11 -1.14 -15.40 -6.46
CA THR A 11 -2.22 -16.33 -6.08
C THR A 11 -2.14 -16.67 -4.59
N PRO A 12 -3.23 -17.13 -3.96
CA PRO A 12 -3.16 -17.63 -2.58
C PRO A 12 -2.11 -18.74 -2.40
N GLU A 13 -1.96 -19.63 -3.38
CA GLU A 13 -0.97 -20.71 -3.33
C GLU A 13 0.47 -20.21 -3.48
N GLU A 14 0.69 -19.18 -4.31
CA GLU A 14 1.99 -18.50 -4.39
C GLU A 14 2.33 -17.81 -3.06
N LEU A 15 1.34 -17.18 -2.41
CA LEU A 15 1.54 -16.55 -1.11
C LEU A 15 1.89 -17.59 -0.02
N ASP A 16 1.19 -18.72 0.00
CA ASP A 16 1.50 -19.82 0.94
C ASP A 16 2.94 -20.32 0.75
N ARG A 17 3.39 -20.46 -0.50
CA ARG A 17 4.77 -20.82 -0.82
C ARG A 17 5.78 -19.75 -0.39
N ALA A 18 5.44 -18.47 -0.51
CA ALA A 18 6.29 -17.38 -0.06
C ALA A 18 6.47 -17.39 1.47
N PHE A 19 5.44 -17.77 2.25
CA PHE A 19 5.59 -17.95 3.69
C PHE A 19 6.51 -19.12 4.07
N GLU A 20 6.52 -20.19 3.27
CA GLU A 20 7.41 -21.34 3.49
C GLU A 20 8.85 -21.05 3.05
N ASP A 21 9.02 -20.30 1.96
CA ASP A 21 10.30 -19.90 1.39
C ASP A 21 10.29 -18.40 1.03
N PRO A 22 10.75 -17.52 1.94
CA PRO A 22 10.76 -16.07 1.71
C PRO A 22 11.54 -15.62 0.48
N ALA A 23 12.49 -16.43 -0.02
CA ALA A 23 13.22 -16.09 -1.25
C ALA A 23 12.28 -16.05 -2.48
N LEU A 24 11.19 -16.82 -2.47
CA LEU A 24 10.20 -16.78 -3.56
C LEU A 24 9.46 -15.43 -3.61
N ALA A 25 9.27 -14.76 -2.48
CA ALA A 25 8.64 -13.44 -2.46
C ALA A 25 9.50 -12.40 -3.19
N GLU A 26 10.82 -12.48 -3.03
CA GLU A 26 11.78 -11.63 -3.76
C GLU A 26 11.76 -11.96 -5.26
N GLU A 27 11.74 -13.25 -5.63
CA GLU A 27 11.63 -13.67 -7.03
C GLU A 27 10.35 -13.14 -7.70
N PHE A 28 9.21 -13.15 -7.00
CA PHE A 28 7.97 -12.60 -7.53
C PHE A 28 8.01 -11.09 -7.73
N GLU A 29 8.76 -10.34 -6.91
CA GLU A 29 8.94 -8.89 -7.08
C GLU A 29 9.77 -8.56 -8.33
N GLU A 30 10.68 -9.46 -8.73
CA GLU A 30 11.52 -9.30 -9.93
C GLU A 30 10.80 -9.69 -11.24
N GLU A 31 9.61 -10.28 -11.19
CA GLU A 31 8.84 -10.68 -12.38
C GLU A 31 8.19 -9.48 -13.09
N GLU A 32 8.73 -9.09 -14.26
CA GLU A 32 8.31 -7.89 -15.01
C GLU A 32 6.82 -7.83 -15.39
N ASP A 33 6.20 -8.97 -15.68
CA ASP A 33 4.79 -9.04 -16.14
C ASP A 33 3.79 -9.12 -14.98
N ARG A 34 4.26 -9.15 -13.73
CA ARG A 34 3.38 -9.30 -12.57
C ARG A 34 2.64 -7.98 -12.28
N PRO A 35 1.32 -8.01 -12.10
CA PRO A 35 0.57 -6.82 -11.70
C PRO A 35 1.10 -6.29 -10.37
N TYR A 36 1.44 -5.00 -10.34
CA TYR A 36 1.97 -4.32 -9.16
C TYR A 36 1.32 -2.94 -8.97
N CYS A 37 1.37 -2.44 -7.74
CA CYS A 37 1.03 -1.07 -7.38
C CYS A 37 2.21 -0.48 -6.61
N PHE A 38 2.82 0.57 -7.16
CA PHE A 38 3.95 1.24 -6.53
C PHE A 38 3.50 2.56 -5.91
N LEU A 39 3.46 2.60 -4.57
CA LEU A 39 3.10 3.82 -3.84
C LEU A 39 4.28 4.79 -3.72
N GLU A 40 5.49 4.37 -4.13
CA GLU A 40 6.71 5.16 -3.98
C GLU A 40 6.82 5.71 -2.56
N LYS A 41 6.83 7.03 -2.34
CA LYS A 41 6.88 7.66 -1.01
C LYS A 41 5.51 8.15 -0.51
N SER A 42 4.44 7.92 -1.26
CA SER A 42 3.08 8.37 -0.92
C SER A 42 2.45 7.58 0.23
N TRP A 43 2.95 6.38 0.54
CA TRP A 43 2.34 5.44 1.48
C TRP A 43 1.98 6.09 2.83
N ALA A 44 2.90 6.82 3.46
CA ALA A 44 2.66 7.46 4.75
C ALA A 44 1.65 8.62 4.67
N GLY A 45 1.65 9.35 3.55
CA GLY A 45 0.67 10.41 3.30
C GLY A 45 -0.72 9.84 3.08
N ILE A 46 -0.85 8.76 2.31
CA ILE A 46 -2.12 8.05 2.11
C ILE A 46 -2.63 7.49 3.44
N GLU A 47 -1.78 6.84 4.23
CA GLU A 47 -2.13 6.29 5.53
C GLU A 47 -2.61 7.39 6.51
N PHE A 48 -1.94 8.55 6.50
CA PHE A 48 -2.38 9.72 7.26
C PHE A 48 -3.80 10.14 6.87
N LEU A 49 -4.11 10.20 5.57
CA LEU A 49 -5.43 10.57 5.08
C LEU A 49 -6.49 9.53 5.43
N LEU A 50 -6.18 8.24 5.29
CA LEU A 50 -7.08 7.13 5.65
C LEU A 50 -7.45 7.20 7.13
N ARG A 51 -6.44 7.36 8.00
CA ARG A 51 -6.64 7.56 9.44
C ARG A 51 -7.50 8.79 9.75
N ALA A 52 -7.25 9.91 9.07
CA ALA A 52 -8.03 11.14 9.24
C ALA A 52 -9.49 10.98 8.77
N ALA A 53 -9.74 10.12 7.78
CA ALA A 53 -11.06 9.76 7.28
C ALA A 53 -11.75 8.65 8.11
N GLY A 54 -11.04 8.06 9.09
CA GLY A 54 -11.56 6.95 9.91
C GLY A 54 -11.63 5.62 9.17
N VAL A 55 -10.84 5.45 8.10
CA VAL A 55 -10.69 4.19 7.37
C VAL A 55 -9.64 3.34 8.09
N ASP A 56 -10.08 2.20 8.62
CA ASP A 56 -9.26 1.26 9.40
C ASP A 56 -8.46 0.35 8.47
N VAL A 57 -7.39 0.90 7.88
CA VAL A 57 -6.43 0.21 7.01
C VAL A 57 -5.03 0.72 7.32
N ASP A 58 -4.10 -0.19 7.60
CA ASP A 58 -2.68 0.12 7.76
C ASP A 58 -1.91 -0.47 6.57
N LEU A 59 -1.49 0.39 5.64
CA LEU A 59 -0.80 -0.06 4.43
C LEU A 59 0.60 -0.64 4.73
N TYR A 60 1.19 -0.26 5.86
CA TYR A 60 2.55 -0.63 6.24
C TYR A 60 2.58 -1.92 7.06
N GLU A 61 1.76 -2.00 8.12
CA GLU A 61 1.77 -3.10 9.11
C GLU A 61 0.67 -4.15 8.92
N ASP A 62 -0.42 -3.90 8.16
CA ASP A 62 -1.41 -4.96 7.94
C ASP A 62 -0.80 -6.14 7.16
N GLY A 63 -1.36 -7.32 7.41
CA GLY A 63 -0.88 -8.59 6.86
C GLY A 63 0.02 -9.35 7.83
N ASP A 64 0.66 -10.39 7.32
CA ASP A 64 1.54 -11.25 8.10
C ASP A 64 2.97 -11.19 7.54
N ALA A 65 3.97 -11.00 8.41
CA ALA A 65 5.36 -10.92 7.97
C ALA A 65 5.81 -12.23 7.29
N ILE A 66 6.32 -12.12 6.07
CA ILE A 66 6.92 -13.22 5.29
C ILE A 66 8.38 -13.41 5.70
N ASP A 67 9.11 -12.31 5.83
CA ASP A 67 10.53 -12.32 6.16
C ASP A 67 10.79 -11.86 7.60
N ARG A 68 11.99 -12.16 8.11
CA ARG A 68 12.38 -11.74 9.48
C ARG A 68 12.62 -10.24 9.61
N GLY A 69 12.95 -9.56 8.52
CA GLY A 69 13.20 -8.13 8.48
C GLY A 69 11.92 -7.31 8.45
N ALA A 70 10.76 -7.95 8.29
CA ALA A 70 9.47 -7.30 8.15
C ALA A 70 9.39 -6.40 6.89
N ALA A 71 10.28 -6.64 5.92
CA ALA A 71 10.31 -5.95 4.63
C ALA A 71 9.25 -6.48 3.67
N LEU A 72 8.78 -7.72 3.86
CA LEU A 72 7.79 -8.40 3.03
C LEU A 72 6.62 -8.88 3.90
N PHE A 73 5.39 -8.47 3.57
CA PHE A 73 4.18 -8.92 4.27
C PHE A 73 3.20 -9.56 3.29
N GLY A 74 2.63 -10.68 3.71
CA GLY A 74 1.60 -11.39 2.99
C GLY A 74 0.22 -10.89 3.32
N TRP A 75 -0.55 -10.59 2.29
CA TRP A 75 -1.93 -10.15 2.37
C TRP A 75 -2.82 -11.21 1.76
N HIS A 76 -3.38 -12.07 2.63
CA HIS A 76 -4.30 -13.12 2.21
C HIS A 76 -5.57 -12.53 1.57
N ASP A 77 -6.23 -13.32 0.72
CA ASP A 77 -7.42 -12.95 -0.05
C ASP A 77 -8.53 -12.28 0.79
N GLY A 78 -8.76 -12.76 2.02
CA GLY A 78 -9.73 -12.19 2.95
C GLY A 78 -9.37 -10.79 3.47
N LEU A 79 -8.08 -10.52 3.71
CA LEU A 79 -7.60 -9.18 4.06
C LEU A 79 -7.69 -8.26 2.84
N VAL A 80 -7.21 -8.72 1.69
CA VAL A 80 -7.30 -7.99 0.42
C VAL A 80 -8.75 -7.59 0.12
N ALA A 81 -9.70 -8.51 0.24
CA ALA A 81 -11.12 -8.23 -0.01
C ALA A 81 -11.72 -7.24 0.99
N ARG A 82 -11.33 -7.33 2.27
CA ARG A 82 -11.76 -6.36 3.28
C ARG A 82 -11.21 -4.97 3.00
N THR A 83 -9.92 -4.87 2.72
CA THR A 83 -9.26 -3.59 2.42
C THR A 83 -9.79 -2.99 1.12
N ALA A 84 -9.95 -3.77 0.05
CA ALA A 84 -10.56 -3.30 -1.20
C ALA A 84 -11.95 -2.68 -0.97
N LYS A 85 -12.77 -3.29 -0.10
CA LYS A 85 -14.08 -2.77 0.26
C LYS A 85 -13.99 -1.45 1.04
N LEU A 86 -13.03 -1.32 1.96
CA LEU A 86 -12.83 -0.11 2.74
C LEU A 86 -12.32 1.05 1.87
N LEU A 87 -11.33 0.79 1.01
CA LEU A 87 -10.77 1.77 0.09
C LEU A 87 -11.81 2.21 -0.95
N SER A 88 -12.54 1.29 -1.58
CA SER A 88 -13.58 1.63 -2.58
C SER A 88 -14.79 2.36 -1.97
N ALA A 89 -15.04 2.21 -0.67
CA ALA A 89 -16.06 2.97 0.04
C ALA A 89 -15.63 4.40 0.39
N MET A 90 -14.37 4.76 0.18
CA MET A 90 -13.81 6.09 0.43
C MET A 90 -13.45 6.75 -0.92
N PRO A 91 -14.33 7.60 -1.48
CA PRO A 91 -14.06 8.33 -2.72
C PRO A 91 -12.80 9.20 -2.58
N VAL A 92 -12.03 9.30 -3.66
CA VAL A 92 -10.75 10.05 -3.60
C VAL A 92 -10.96 11.51 -3.24
N GLU A 93 -12.05 12.13 -3.70
CA GLU A 93 -12.41 13.52 -3.38
C GLU A 93 -12.72 13.72 -1.89
N GLU A 94 -13.29 12.70 -1.23
CA GLU A 94 -13.52 12.72 0.22
C GLU A 94 -12.19 12.54 0.97
N LEU A 95 -11.37 11.57 0.55
CA LEU A 95 -10.06 11.31 1.15
C LEU A 95 -9.15 12.56 1.12
N VAL A 96 -8.99 13.17 -0.06
CA VAL A 96 -8.14 14.36 -0.22
C VAL A 96 -8.73 15.59 0.48
N GLY A 97 -10.01 15.58 0.84
CA GLY A 97 -10.63 16.58 1.71
C GLY A 97 -10.01 16.63 3.11
N HIS A 98 -9.34 15.56 3.54
CA HIS A 98 -8.59 15.50 4.80
C HIS A 98 -7.14 16.01 4.68
N TYR A 99 -6.71 16.41 3.48
CA TYR A 99 -5.35 16.88 3.26
C TYR A 99 -5.08 18.21 3.97
N ASP A 100 -4.11 18.19 4.88
CA ASP A 100 -3.65 19.34 5.63
C ASP A 100 -2.11 19.35 5.65
N PRO A 101 -1.47 19.99 4.65
CA PRO A 101 -0.01 19.93 4.48
C PRO A 101 0.75 20.43 5.73
N ALA A 102 0.16 21.37 6.47
CA ALA A 102 0.74 21.88 7.71
C ALA A 102 0.72 20.81 8.81
N LYS A 103 -0.37 20.04 8.94
CA LYS A 103 -0.43 18.91 9.89
C LYS A 103 0.48 17.76 9.49
N LEU A 104 0.47 17.33 8.22
CA LEU A 104 1.35 16.24 7.77
C LEU A 104 2.82 16.58 8.06
N SER A 105 3.23 17.81 7.74
CA SER A 105 4.59 18.30 8.04
C SER A 105 4.88 18.38 9.54
N ALA A 106 3.93 18.87 10.35
CA ALA A 106 4.11 18.99 11.80
C ALA A 106 4.18 17.63 12.51
N GLU A 107 3.46 16.63 12.02
CA GLU A 107 3.51 15.25 12.51
C GLU A 107 4.74 14.48 11.97
N GLY A 108 5.50 15.08 11.06
CA GLY A 108 6.69 14.44 10.49
C GLY A 108 6.35 13.26 9.59
N VAL A 109 5.19 13.29 8.92
CA VAL A 109 4.76 12.26 7.96
C VAL A 109 5.81 12.17 6.85
N TYR A 110 6.31 10.95 6.59
CA TYR A 110 7.30 10.68 5.55
C TYR A 110 6.84 11.25 4.19
N PRO A 111 7.69 11.88 3.36
CA PRO A 111 9.14 11.81 3.35
C PRO A 111 9.83 12.84 4.25
N MET A 112 10.52 12.40 5.30
CA MET A 112 11.11 13.23 6.38
C MET A 112 11.98 14.44 5.97
N ASN A 113 12.43 14.53 4.71
CA ASN A 113 13.23 15.63 4.17
C ASN A 113 12.44 16.62 3.29
N HIS A 114 11.15 16.37 3.10
CA HIS A 114 10.21 17.16 2.30
C HIS A 114 9.11 17.68 3.24
N LEU A 115 8.74 18.95 3.07
CA LEU A 115 7.57 19.49 3.76
C LEU A 115 6.40 19.37 2.79
N TRP A 116 5.33 18.73 3.24
CA TRP A 116 4.08 18.64 2.50
C TRP A 116 3.57 20.05 2.19
N ASP A 117 3.22 20.28 0.93
CA ASP A 117 2.64 21.54 0.45
C ASP A 117 1.46 21.29 -0.50
N ALA A 118 0.92 22.35 -1.12
CA ALA A 118 -0.27 22.22 -1.96
C ALA A 118 -0.02 21.39 -3.24
N ASP A 119 1.21 21.34 -3.72
CA ASP A 119 1.56 20.70 -4.99
C ASP A 119 1.65 19.17 -4.85
N ASP A 120 1.80 18.66 -3.62
CA ASP A 120 1.84 17.21 -3.34
C ASP A 120 0.45 16.54 -3.34
N LEU A 121 -0.63 17.31 -3.37
CA LEU A 121 -1.99 16.75 -3.26
C LEU A 121 -2.35 15.86 -4.44
N ASP A 122 -2.01 16.28 -5.66
CA ASP A 122 -2.29 15.50 -6.86
C ASP A 122 -1.45 14.21 -6.87
N TYR A 123 -0.25 14.23 -6.32
CA TYR A 123 0.58 13.04 -6.15
C TYR A 123 -0.06 12.00 -5.21
N LEU A 124 -0.61 12.43 -4.06
CA LEU A 124 -1.36 11.54 -3.16
C LEU A 124 -2.65 11.02 -3.81
N ARG A 125 -3.35 11.88 -4.55
CA ARG A 125 -4.58 11.54 -5.27
C ARG A 125 -4.32 10.41 -6.27
N ASP A 126 -3.31 10.58 -7.12
CA ASP A 126 -3.03 9.64 -8.21
C ASP A 126 -2.65 8.27 -7.66
N HIS A 127 -1.77 8.22 -6.66
CA HIS A 127 -1.39 6.96 -6.01
C HIS A 127 -2.55 6.29 -5.27
N TYR A 128 -3.46 7.05 -4.66
CA TYR A 128 -4.64 6.46 -4.03
C TYR A 128 -5.60 5.84 -5.04
N VAL A 129 -5.83 6.50 -6.18
CA VAL A 129 -6.67 5.96 -7.27
C VAL A 129 -6.08 4.65 -7.81
N GLU A 130 -4.77 4.61 -8.01
CA GLU A 130 -4.08 3.39 -8.44
C GLU A 130 -4.17 2.28 -7.40
N LEU A 131 -4.02 2.61 -6.11
CA LEU A 131 -4.15 1.67 -5.00
C LEU A 131 -5.55 1.03 -4.96
N VAL A 132 -6.60 1.84 -5.00
CA VAL A 132 -7.99 1.34 -4.98
C VAL A 132 -8.23 0.40 -6.16
N LYS A 133 -7.84 0.83 -7.36
CA LYS A 133 -7.97 0.03 -8.58
C LYS A 133 -7.23 -1.31 -8.46
N PHE A 134 -5.99 -1.28 -7.97
CA PHE A 134 -5.18 -2.49 -7.82
C PHE A 134 -5.81 -3.49 -6.83
N PHE A 135 -6.34 -3.02 -5.71
CA PHE A 135 -7.04 -3.84 -4.74
C PHE A 135 -8.31 -4.47 -5.34
N GLU A 136 -9.13 -3.69 -6.04
CA GLU A 136 -10.34 -4.19 -6.71
C GLU A 136 -10.01 -5.25 -7.79
N GLU A 137 -9.02 -4.99 -8.62
CA GLU A 137 -8.58 -5.93 -9.66
C GLU A 137 -7.99 -7.21 -9.08
N THR A 138 -7.34 -7.13 -7.91
CA THR A 138 -6.82 -8.32 -7.21
C THR A 138 -7.95 -9.17 -6.64
N VAL A 139 -8.96 -8.54 -6.02
CA VAL A 139 -10.17 -9.24 -5.57
C VAL A 139 -10.90 -9.90 -6.73
N ALA A 140 -11.05 -9.20 -7.86
CA ALA A 140 -11.72 -9.73 -9.04
C ALA A 140 -11.01 -10.96 -9.63
N ALA A 141 -9.69 -11.03 -9.46
CA ALA A 141 -8.88 -12.18 -9.84
C ALA A 141 -8.86 -13.32 -8.79
N GLY A 142 -9.45 -13.11 -7.61
CA GLY A 142 -9.34 -14.04 -6.48
C GLY A 142 -7.91 -14.15 -5.94
N GLY A 143 -7.12 -13.08 -6.09
CA GLY A 143 -5.71 -13.05 -5.72
C GLY A 143 -5.46 -12.66 -4.27
N ALA A 144 -4.22 -12.90 -3.86
CA ALA A 144 -3.59 -12.37 -2.66
C ALA A 144 -2.52 -11.33 -3.07
N MET A 145 -1.83 -10.74 -2.10
CA MET A 145 -0.74 -9.80 -2.38
C MET A 145 0.48 -10.05 -1.51
N ILE A 146 1.63 -9.58 -1.99
CA ILE A 146 2.82 -9.36 -1.18
C ILE A 146 3.08 -7.86 -1.18
N ARG A 147 3.20 -7.29 0.02
CA ARG A 147 3.61 -5.91 0.26
C ARG A 147 5.11 -5.88 0.44
N SER A 148 5.83 -5.09 -0.35
CA SER A 148 7.28 -4.89 -0.21
C SER A 148 7.59 -3.49 0.32
N PHE A 149 8.60 -3.41 1.18
CA PHE A 149 9.12 -2.16 1.73
C PHE A 149 10.63 -2.09 1.55
N SER A 150 11.09 -1.08 0.81
CA SER A 150 12.49 -0.85 0.47
C SER A 150 13.03 0.39 1.18
N PHE A 151 14.33 0.41 1.53
CA PHE A 151 14.99 1.47 2.31
C PHE A 151 16.02 2.29 1.50
#